data_AF-A0AAJ5C8W5-F1
#
_entry.id   AF-A0AAJ5C8W5-F1
#
_cell.length_a   1.000
_cell.length_b   1.000
_cell.length_c   1.000
_cell.angle_alpha   90.00
_cell.angle_beta   90.00
_cell.angle_gamma   90.00
#
_symmetry.space_group_name_H-M   'P 1'
#
loop_
_entity.id
_entity.type
_entity.pdbx_description
1 polymer ?
#
loop_
_entity_poly.entity_id
_entity_poly.type
_entity_poly.pdbx_seq_one_letter_code
_entity_poly.pdbx_strand_id
1 'polypeptide(L)'
;MAELGPVDWPPTPIRTERLVLRESEPRDRAAFIELFALSEVRTYLGGPRPRDELERAVPEVPGRRPGLFVIDLDGAMIGTITLDRRDAERPGHVRPDAEETELGYMFLPEAWGRGYAAEACKAALDWFADALPGEPVVLCTTGH
;
A
#
# COMPACT_ATOMS: atom_id res chain seq x y z
N MET A 1 5.68 11.95 -0.17
CA MET A 1 4.69 11.27 -1.04
C MET A 1 3.36 11.91 -0.76
N ALA A 2 2.68 12.36 -1.81
CA ALA A 2 1.37 12.95 -1.71
C ALA A 2 0.31 11.89 -2.05
N GLU A 3 -0.91 12.09 -1.55
CA GLU A 3 -2.03 11.21 -1.90
C GLU A 3 -2.25 11.21 -3.42
N LEU A 4 -2.87 10.15 -3.94
CA LEU A 4 -3.02 9.92 -5.38
C LEU A 4 -3.82 11.03 -6.11
N GLY A 5 -4.56 11.84 -5.36
CA GLY A 5 -5.48 12.85 -5.88
C GLY A 5 -6.87 12.26 -6.18
N PRO A 6 -7.76 13.02 -6.85
CA PRO A 6 -9.06 12.52 -7.27
C PRO A 6 -8.89 11.48 -8.39
N VAL A 7 -9.05 10.21 -8.03
CA VAL A 7 -9.16 9.07 -8.93
C VAL A 7 -10.51 8.41 -8.70
N ASP A 8 -11.07 7.79 -9.74
CA ASP A 8 -12.25 6.93 -9.60
C ASP A 8 -11.85 5.66 -8.82
N TRP A 9 -11.81 5.81 -7.49
CA TRP A 9 -11.52 4.74 -6.55
C TRP A 9 -12.55 3.62 -6.72
N PRO A 10 -12.14 2.34 -6.74
CA PRO A 10 -13.05 1.29 -7.15
C PRO A 10 -14.18 1.20 -6.13
N PRO A 11 -15.45 1.27 -6.58
CA PRO A 11 -16.61 1.26 -5.68
C PRO A 11 -16.81 -0.11 -5.01
N THR A 12 -16.10 -1.13 -5.48
CA THR A 12 -16.19 -2.51 -5.00
C THR A 12 -14.79 -3.10 -4.81
N PRO A 13 -14.59 -3.99 -3.81
CA PRO A 13 -13.33 -4.69 -3.63
C PRO A 13 -12.86 -5.44 -4.87
N ILE A 14 -11.57 -5.37 -5.17
CA ILE A 14 -10.92 -6.10 -6.26
C ILE A 14 -10.61 -7.51 -5.74
N ARG A 15 -11.14 -8.53 -6.41
CA ARG A 15 -10.90 -9.93 -6.06
C ARG A 15 -9.85 -10.53 -6.99
N THR A 16 -8.94 -11.30 -6.41
CA THR A 16 -7.96 -12.09 -7.14
C THR A 16 -8.25 -13.58 -6.92
N GLU A 17 -7.29 -14.45 -7.26
CA GLU A 17 -7.42 -15.88 -7.01
C GLU A 17 -7.53 -16.19 -5.51
N ARG A 18 -6.77 -15.48 -4.67
CA ARG A 18 -6.67 -15.75 -3.22
C ARG A 18 -6.96 -14.54 -2.35
N LEU A 19 -6.87 -13.33 -2.88
CA LEU A 19 -6.87 -12.09 -2.12
C LEU A 19 -8.08 -11.21 -2.46
N VAL A 20 -8.38 -10.32 -1.52
CA VAL A 20 -9.31 -9.22 -1.74
C VAL A 20 -8.60 -7.90 -1.42
N LEU A 21 -8.47 -7.03 -2.41
CA LEU A 21 -8.01 -5.66 -2.22
C LEU A 21 -9.23 -4.78 -1.94
N ARG A 22 -9.27 -4.18 -0.76
CA ARG A 22 -10.44 -3.45 -0.26
C ARG A 22 -10.07 -2.19 0.50
N GLU A 23 -11.09 -1.36 0.78
CA GLU A 23 -10.97 -0.32 1.79
C GLU A 23 -10.69 -0.92 3.17
N SER A 24 -10.05 -0.11 4.00
CA SER A 24 -9.79 -0.42 5.40
C SER A 24 -11.05 -0.33 6.24
N GLU A 25 -11.14 -1.21 7.23
CA GLU A 25 -12.24 -1.38 8.15
C GLU A 25 -11.74 -1.36 9.62
N PRO A 26 -12.61 -1.14 10.62
CA PRO A 26 -12.19 -1.11 12.03
C PRO A 26 -11.41 -2.36 12.48
N ARG A 27 -11.72 -3.54 11.92
CA ARG A 27 -11.04 -4.80 12.22
C ARG A 27 -9.55 -4.81 11.85
N ASP A 28 -9.14 -3.96 10.92
CA ASP A 28 -7.77 -3.92 10.40
C ASP A 28 -6.82 -3.15 11.32
N ARG A 29 -7.37 -2.35 12.26
CA ARG A 29 -6.59 -1.46 13.13
C ARG A 29 -5.44 -2.15 13.84
N ALA A 30 -5.70 -3.35 14.38
CA ALA A 30 -4.68 -4.12 15.09
C ALA A 30 -3.53 -4.52 14.14
N ALA A 31 -3.86 -5.01 12.94
CA ALA A 31 -2.87 -5.41 11.94
C ALA A 31 -2.07 -4.21 11.39
N PHE A 32 -2.68 -3.03 11.24
CA PHE A 32 -1.95 -1.80 10.91
C PHE A 32 -0.92 -1.42 11.98
N ILE A 33 -1.31 -1.47 13.26
CA ILE A 33 -0.39 -1.17 14.37
C ILE A 33 0.77 -2.16 14.35
N GLU A 34 0.50 -3.45 14.17
CA GLU A 34 1.52 -4.49 14.09
C GLU A 34 2.49 -4.27 12.92
N LEU A 35 1.94 -4.03 11.72
CA LEU A 35 2.70 -3.76 10.50
C LEU A 35 3.64 -2.55 10.64
N PHE A 36 3.26 -1.52 11.41
CA PHE A 36 4.13 -0.37 11.69
C PHE A 36 5.09 -0.55 12.88
N ALA A 37 4.78 -1.47 13.80
CA ALA A 37 5.58 -1.75 14.99
C ALA A 37 6.69 -2.80 14.74
N LEU A 38 6.55 -3.65 13.71
CA LEU A 38 7.52 -4.70 13.42
C LEU A 38 8.77 -4.18 12.74
N SER A 39 9.93 -4.45 13.35
CA SER A 39 11.24 -4.07 12.80
C SER A 39 11.54 -4.79 11.50
N GLU A 40 11.17 -6.06 11.38
CA GLU A 40 11.39 -6.87 10.17
C GLU A 40 10.66 -6.27 8.97
N VAL A 41 9.42 -5.80 9.18
CA VAL A 41 8.62 -5.15 8.14
C VAL A 41 9.19 -3.77 7.77
N ARG A 42 9.65 -3.00 8.77
CA ARG A 42 10.15 -1.63 8.56
C ARG A 42 11.65 -1.50 8.48
N THR A 43 12.37 -2.60 8.25
CA THR A 43 13.84 -2.63 8.16
C THR A 43 14.35 -1.58 7.17
N TYR A 44 13.65 -1.41 6.04
CA TYR A 44 14.00 -0.45 4.98
C TYR A 44 13.08 0.76 4.91
N LEU A 45 12.14 0.90 5.86
CA LEU A 45 11.08 1.91 5.86
C LEU A 45 11.22 2.92 7.01
N GLY A 46 12.44 3.15 7.48
CA GLY A 46 12.74 4.07 8.59
C GLY A 46 12.59 3.45 9.99
N GLY A 47 12.61 2.12 10.10
CA GLY A 47 12.58 1.40 11.37
C GLY A 47 11.18 1.30 12.00
N PRO A 48 10.98 0.45 13.02
CA PRO A 48 9.70 0.29 13.70
C PRO A 48 9.28 1.56 14.46
N ARG A 49 7.97 1.77 14.64
CA ARG A 49 7.44 2.81 15.54
C ARG A 49 7.04 2.22 16.90
N PRO A 50 7.16 2.97 18.01
CA PRO A 50 6.70 2.53 19.32
C PRO A 50 5.21 2.18 19.31
N ARG A 51 4.86 1.03 19.91
CA ARG A 51 3.48 0.52 19.87
C ARG A 51 2.49 1.45 20.59
N ASP A 52 2.89 2.05 21.70
CA ASP A 52 2.07 3.00 22.46
C ASP A 52 1.80 4.30 21.67
N GLU A 53 2.73 4.73 20.83
CA GLU A 53 2.54 5.86 19.92
C GLU A 53 1.55 5.50 18.82
N LEU A 54 1.69 4.30 18.23
CA LEU A 54 0.79 3.80 17.20
C LEU A 54 -0.63 3.60 17.74
N GLU A 55 -0.78 3.04 18.93
CA GLU A 55 -2.08 2.85 19.57
C GLU A 55 -2.82 4.17 19.85
N ARG A 56 -2.08 5.28 20.00
CA ARG A 56 -2.66 6.63 20.14
C ARG A 56 -2.91 7.31 18.79
N ALA A 57 -2.01 7.12 17.82
CA ALA A 57 -2.02 7.85 16.55
C ALA A 57 -2.88 7.19 15.47
N VAL A 58 -2.99 5.86 15.47
CA VAL A 58 -3.76 5.12 14.47
C VAL A 58 -5.25 5.25 14.80
N PRO A 59 -6.08 5.82 13.90
CA PRO A 59 -7.51 6.00 14.12
C PRO A 59 -8.23 4.65 14.18
N GLU A 60 -9.52 4.66 14.53
CA GLU A 60 -10.34 3.45 14.57
C GLU A 60 -10.36 2.72 13.22
N VAL A 61 -10.52 3.48 12.13
CA VAL A 61 -10.40 2.97 10.76
C VAL A 61 -9.16 3.57 10.11
N PRO A 62 -8.03 2.83 10.06
CA PRO A 62 -6.78 3.32 9.50
C PRO A 62 -6.82 3.46 7.99
N GLY A 63 -5.92 4.25 7.40
CA GLY A 63 -5.65 4.21 5.96
C GLY A 63 -6.81 4.61 5.02
N ARG A 64 -7.86 5.27 5.53
CA ARG A 64 -9.00 5.78 4.75
C ARG A 64 -8.58 6.91 3.82
N ARG A 65 -8.06 6.58 2.64
CA ARG A 65 -7.80 7.52 1.55
C ARG A 65 -7.72 6.80 0.20
N PRO A 66 -7.99 7.49 -0.93
CA PRO A 66 -7.65 6.97 -2.24
C PRO A 66 -6.17 6.63 -2.35
N GLY A 67 -5.89 5.53 -3.04
CA GLY A 67 -4.53 5.00 -3.23
C GLY A 67 -4.06 4.09 -2.10
N LEU A 68 -4.87 3.72 -1.11
CA LEU A 68 -4.50 2.70 -0.12
C LEU A 68 -5.49 1.53 -0.14
N PHE A 69 -4.98 0.33 -0.40
CA PHE A 69 -5.73 -0.91 -0.27
C PHE A 69 -5.24 -1.74 0.91
N VAL A 70 -6.18 -2.28 1.68
CA VAL A 70 -5.94 -3.44 2.54
C VAL A 70 -5.92 -4.69 1.67
N ILE A 71 -4.93 -5.55 1.91
CA ILE A 71 -4.83 -6.88 1.31
C ILE A 71 -5.42 -7.86 2.31
N ASP A 72 -6.58 -8.41 1.98
CA ASP A 72 -7.33 -9.35 2.80
C ASP A 72 -7.18 -10.77 2.26
N LEU A 73 -6.90 -11.71 3.17
CA LEU A 73 -6.89 -13.15 2.93
C LEU A 73 -7.84 -13.79 3.94
N ASP A 74 -8.89 -14.44 3.43
CA ASP A 74 -9.89 -15.14 4.23
C ASP A 74 -10.52 -14.31 5.37
N GLY A 75 -10.69 -13.00 5.15
CA GLY A 75 -11.31 -12.07 6.10
C GLY A 75 -10.32 -11.41 7.08
N ALA A 76 -9.02 -11.65 6.93
CA ALA A 76 -7.97 -11.05 7.74
C ALA A 76 -7.04 -10.19 6.87
N MET A 77 -6.70 -8.99 7.36
CA MET A 77 -5.66 -8.17 6.75
C MET A 77 -4.29 -8.85 6.89
N ILE A 78 -3.59 -9.00 5.78
CA ILE A 78 -2.21 -9.52 5.71
C ILE A 78 -1.18 -8.47 5.27
N GLY A 79 -1.64 -7.31 4.80
CA GLY A 79 -0.76 -6.28 4.27
C GLY A 79 -1.50 -5.09 3.66
N THR A 80 -0.74 -4.18 3.06
CA THR A 80 -1.26 -3.02 2.34
C THR A 80 -0.57 -2.84 0.99
N ILE A 81 -1.29 -2.25 0.04
CA ILE A 81 -0.75 -1.63 -1.18
C ILE A 81 -1.00 -0.12 -1.06
N THR A 82 -0.01 0.69 -1.42
CA THR A 82 -0.16 2.13 -1.60
C THR A 82 0.19 2.54 -3.03
N LEU A 83 -0.57 3.48 -3.56
CA LEU A 83 -0.36 4.18 -4.82
C LEU A 83 -0.40 5.66 -4.49
N ASP A 84 0.73 6.33 -4.62
CA ASP A 84 0.93 7.69 -4.15
C ASP A 84 1.63 8.52 -5.21
N ARG A 85 1.32 9.81 -5.28
CA ARG A 85 2.07 10.71 -6.15
C ARG A 85 3.49 10.84 -5.64
N ARG A 86 4.43 10.59 -6.55
CA ARG A 86 5.84 10.80 -6.30
C ARG A 86 6.09 12.29 -6.17
N ASP A 87 6.96 12.64 -5.23
CA ASP A 87 7.37 14.03 -5.04
C ASP A 87 8.21 14.48 -6.24
N ALA A 88 7.91 15.63 -6.83
CA ALA A 88 8.63 16.15 -7.99
C ALA A 88 10.11 16.46 -7.71
N GLU A 89 10.46 16.65 -6.42
CA GLU A 89 11.83 16.91 -6.00
C GLU A 89 12.65 15.60 -5.83
N ARG A 90 12.05 14.41 -5.96
CA ARG A 90 12.76 13.13 -5.79
C ARG A 90 13.57 12.75 -7.04
N PRO A 91 14.88 12.52 -6.96
CA PRO A 91 15.68 12.10 -8.12
C PRO A 91 15.21 10.74 -8.67
N GLY A 92 15.46 10.49 -9.96
CA GLY A 92 15.12 9.20 -10.61
C GLY A 92 13.74 9.14 -11.25
N HIS A 93 13.18 10.28 -11.64
CA HIS A 93 11.99 10.33 -12.49
C HIS A 93 12.29 9.74 -13.87
N VAL A 94 11.34 8.96 -14.36
CA VAL A 94 11.27 8.40 -15.71
C VAL A 94 10.75 9.46 -16.69
N ARG A 95 9.87 10.36 -16.25
CA ARG A 95 9.34 11.46 -17.07
C ARG A 95 9.88 12.83 -16.62
N PRO A 96 10.14 13.76 -17.56
CA PRO A 96 10.69 15.07 -17.24
C PRO A 96 9.71 15.99 -16.49
N ASP A 97 8.41 15.70 -16.53
CA ASP A 97 7.36 16.41 -15.80
C ASP A 97 7.13 15.87 -14.38
N ALA A 98 7.85 14.81 -13.97
CA ALA A 98 7.79 14.22 -12.63
C ALA A 98 6.40 13.74 -12.17
N GLU A 99 5.46 13.59 -13.10
CA GLU A 99 4.11 13.05 -12.84
C GLU A 99 4.13 11.53 -12.87
N GLU A 100 4.53 10.94 -11.75
CA GLU A 100 4.60 9.49 -11.54
C GLU A 100 3.85 9.08 -10.28
N THR A 101 3.22 7.91 -10.35
CA THR A 101 2.68 7.23 -9.18
C THR A 101 3.68 6.21 -8.67
N GLU A 102 4.00 6.26 -7.38
CA GLU A 102 4.83 5.30 -6.68
C GLU A 102 3.95 4.21 -6.06
N LEU A 103 4.22 2.96 -6.40
CA LEU A 103 3.62 1.79 -5.76
C LEU A 103 4.47 1.37 -4.56
N GLY A 104 3.84 1.31 -3.39
CA GLY A 104 4.39 0.72 -2.18
C GLY A 104 3.58 -0.51 -1.75
N TYR A 105 4.22 -1.45 -1.05
CA TYR A 105 3.53 -2.53 -0.38
C TYR A 105 4.21 -2.92 0.91
N MET A 106 3.42 -3.44 1.85
CA MET A 106 3.90 -3.99 3.12
C MET A 106 3.09 -5.23 3.46
N PHE A 107 3.74 -6.24 4.02
CA PHE A 107 3.09 -7.49 4.44
C PHE A 107 3.55 -7.88 5.84
N LEU A 108 2.64 -8.48 6.61
CA LEU A 108 3.00 -9.16 7.84
C LEU A 108 3.92 -10.37 7.54
N PRO A 109 4.90 -10.68 8.41
CA PRO A 109 5.87 -11.75 8.16
C PRO A 109 5.26 -13.12 7.84
N GLU A 110 4.11 -13.45 8.43
CA GLU A 110 3.41 -14.72 8.24
C GLU A 110 2.92 -14.92 6.79
N ALA A 111 2.74 -13.83 6.04
CA ALA A 111 2.30 -13.83 4.66
C ALA A 111 3.45 -13.89 3.64
N TRP A 112 4.71 -13.84 4.09
CA TRP A 112 5.87 -13.82 3.20
C TRP A 112 6.13 -15.17 2.53
N GLY A 113 6.81 -15.15 1.38
CA GLY A 113 7.18 -16.38 0.65
C GLY A 113 6.02 -17.12 -0.04
N ARG A 114 4.81 -16.55 -0.06
CA ARG A 114 3.60 -17.16 -0.65
C ARG A 114 3.18 -16.58 -2.02
N GLY A 115 3.92 -15.58 -2.50
CA GLY A 115 3.62 -14.89 -3.76
C GLY A 115 2.49 -13.84 -3.67
N TYR A 116 1.97 -13.53 -2.48
CA TYR A 116 0.87 -12.57 -2.31
C TYR A 116 1.23 -11.15 -2.75
N ALA A 117 2.49 -10.72 -2.58
CA ALA A 117 2.94 -9.42 -3.06
C ALA A 117 2.78 -9.27 -4.57
N ALA A 118 3.23 -10.27 -5.35
CA ALA A 118 3.10 -10.23 -6.80
C ALA A 118 1.63 -10.22 -7.25
N GLU A 119 0.80 -11.04 -6.61
CA GLU A 119 -0.64 -11.09 -6.89
C GLU A 119 -1.36 -9.77 -6.58
N ALA A 120 -1.11 -9.19 -5.40
CA ALA A 120 -1.71 -7.94 -4.98
C ALA A 120 -1.24 -6.76 -5.85
N CYS A 121 0.07 -6.67 -6.14
CA CYS A 121 0.62 -5.65 -7.01
C CYS A 121 0.02 -5.74 -8.42
N LYS A 122 -0.11 -6.95 -8.98
CA LYS A 122 -0.75 -7.13 -10.29
C LYS A 122 -2.19 -6.59 -10.28
N ALA A 123 -2.99 -6.99 -9.31
CA ALA A 123 -4.39 -6.55 -9.22
C ALA A 123 -4.52 -5.04 -9.06
N ALA A 124 -3.64 -4.42 -8.26
CA ALA A 124 -3.62 -2.97 -8.08
C ALA A 124 -3.19 -2.23 -9.37
N LEU A 125 -2.20 -2.77 -10.09
CA LEU A 125 -1.72 -2.21 -11.37
C LEU A 125 -2.77 -2.35 -12.48
N ASP A 126 -3.45 -3.49 -12.56
CA ASP A 126 -4.52 -3.73 -13.53
C ASP A 126 -5.65 -2.71 -13.32
N TRP A 127 -6.09 -2.49 -12.07
CA TRP A 127 -7.05 -1.43 -11.75
C TRP A 127 -6.50 -0.03 -12.07
N PHE A 128 -5.26 0.27 -11.70
CA PHE A 128 -4.66 1.59 -11.90
C PHE A 128 -4.57 1.95 -13.38
N ALA A 129 -4.22 1.00 -14.24
CA ALA A 129 -4.12 1.20 -15.69
C ALA A 129 -5.47 1.59 -16.32
N ASP A 130 -6.58 1.06 -15.79
CA ASP A 130 -7.93 1.41 -16.21
C ASP A 130 -8.36 2.77 -15.63
N ALA A 131 -8.03 3.05 -14.36
CA ALA A 131 -8.44 4.25 -13.66
C ALA A 131 -7.67 5.51 -14.09
N LEU A 132 -6.38 5.37 -14.42
CA LEU A 132 -5.49 6.46 -14.87
C LEU A 132 -4.67 6.01 -16.10
N PRO A 133 -5.31 5.92 -17.29
CA PRO A 133 -4.65 5.43 -18.49
C PRO A 133 -3.43 6.27 -18.88
N GLY A 134 -2.30 5.60 -19.12
CA GLY A 134 -1.06 6.23 -19.59
C GLY A 134 -0.19 6.84 -18.50
N GLU A 135 -0.62 6.81 -17.24
CA GLU A 135 0.21 7.27 -16.13
C GLU A 135 1.24 6.19 -15.73
N PRO A 136 2.55 6.53 -15.71
CA PRO A 136 3.57 5.56 -15.31
C PRO A 136 3.51 5.27 -13.81
N VAL A 137 3.67 3.99 -13.46
CA VAL A 137 3.85 3.53 -12.09
C VAL A 137 5.30 3.12 -11.87
N VAL A 138 5.91 3.65 -10.82
CA VAL A 138 7.28 3.31 -10.40
C VAL A 138 7.26 2.55 -9.08
N LEU A 139 8.17 1.59 -8.93
CA LEU A 139 8.42 0.89 -7.68
C LEU A 139 9.83 1.24 -7.22
N CYS A 140 9.96 1.91 -6.07
CA CYS A 140 11.26 2.23 -5.50
C CYS A 140 11.65 1.18 -4.46
N THR A 141 12.65 0.36 -4.78
CA THR A 141 13.29 -0.54 -3.80
C THR A 141 14.64 0.04 -3.41
N THR A 142 14.93 0.10 -2.11
CA THR A 142 16.28 0.42 -1.62
C THR A 142 17.19 -0.78 -1.86
N GLY A 143 17.98 -0.74 -2.93
CA GLY A 143 19.10 -1.66 -3.13
C GLY A 143 20.26 -1.29 -2.20
N HIS A 144 20.88 -2.28 -1.59
CA HIS A 144 22.26 -2.21 -1.11
C HIS A 144 23.08 -3.21 -1.91
#